data_AF-A0A7J9DNP0-F1
#
_entry.id   AF-A0A7J9DNP0-F1
#
_cell.length_a   1.000
_cell.length_b   1.000
_cell.length_c   1.000
_cell.angle_alpha   90.00
_cell.angle_beta   90.00
_cell.angle_gamma   90.00
#
_symmetry.space_group_name_H-M   'P 1'
#
loop_
_entity.id
_entity.type
_entity.pdbx_description
1 polymer ?
#
loop_
_entity_poly.entity_id
_entity_poly.type
_entity_poly.pdbx_seq_one_letter_code
_entity_poly.pdbx_strand_id
1 'polypeptide(L)' 'MCLVLLCGKEERVLGRMQAPGFCPHCGGKVEAVDVERRW' A
#
# COMPACT_ATOMS: atom_id res chain seq x y z
N MET A 1 12.24 -2.76 18.43
CA MET A 1 11.54 -1.50 18.10
C MET A 1 12.31 -0.81 16.97
N CYS A 2 11.73 -0.67 15.78
CA CYS A 2 12.34 0.06 14.66
C CYS A 2 11.46 1.27 14.34
N LEU A 3 11.92 2.45 14.75
CA LEU A 3 11.25 3.73 14.52
C LEU A 3 11.57 4.21 13.09
N VAL A 4 10.73 3.81 12.13
CA VAL A 4 10.75 4.39 10.78
C VAL A 4 9.99 5.71 10.80
N LEU A 5 10.74 6.81 10.81
CA LEU A 5 10.26 8.16 10.56
C LEU A 5 9.84 8.28 9.10
N LEU A 6 8.61 7.89 8.78
CA LEU A 6 8.00 8.17 7.48
C LEU A 6 7.73 9.67 7.39
N CYS A 7 8.20 10.28 6.31
CA CYS A 7 8.08 11.70 6.00
C CYS A 7 6.60 12.15 5.99
N GLY A 8 6.08 12.52 7.16
CA GLY A 8 5.25 13.70 7.44
C GLY A 8 3.92 13.91 6.70
N LYS A 9 3.40 12.95 5.93
CA LYS A 9 2.00 12.94 5.52
C LYS A 9 1.36 11.68 6.08
N GLU A 10 0.42 11.86 7.00
CA GLU A 10 -0.41 10.78 7.53
C GLU A 10 -1.21 10.21 6.36
N GLU A 11 -0.72 9.11 5.79
CA GLU A 11 -1.42 8.33 4.79
C GLU A 11 -2.21 7.26 5.52
N ARG A 12 -3.54 7.40 5.50
CA ARG A 12 -4.43 6.44 6.15
C ARG A 12 -4.90 5.42 5.13
N VAL A 13 -4.60 4.15 5.35
CA VAL A 13 -5.15 3.06 4.54
C VAL A 13 -6.65 2.96 4.80
N LEU A 14 -7.46 3.11 3.75
CA LEU A 14 -8.92 2.98 3.79
C LEU A 14 -9.37 1.54 3.51
N GLY A 15 -8.62 0.81 2.68
CA GLY A 15 -8.99 -0.53 2.26
C GLY A 15 -7.85 -1.28 1.58
N ARG A 16 -7.98 -2.60 1.55
CA ARG A 16 -7.11 -3.51 0.81
C ARG A 16 -7.97 -4.53 0.08
N MET A 17 -7.66 -4.75 -1.20
CA MET A 17 -8.39 -5.69 -2.03
C MET A 17 -7.40 -6.47 -2.89
N GLN A 18 -7.74 -7.72 -3.22
CA GLN A 18 -6.98 -8.50 -4.20
C GLN A 18 -7.07 -7.79 -5.56
N ALA A 19 -5.93 -7.32 -6.07
CA ALA A 19 -5.89 -6.74 -7.39
C ALA A 19 -6.04 -7.84 -8.45
N PRO A 20 -6.66 -7.54 -9.60
CA PRO A 20 -6.66 -8.46 -10.72
C PRO A 20 -5.22 -8.60 -11.25
N GLY A 21 -4.79 -9.84 -11.46
CA GLY A 21 -3.49 -10.16 -12.04
C GLY A 21 -2.41 -10.49 -11.02
N PHE A 22 -1.19 -10.66 -11.55
CA PHE A 22 -0.03 -11.12 -10.83
C PHE A 22 1.18 -10.23 -11.15
N CYS A 23 2.14 -10.17 -10.23
CA CYS A 23 3.38 -9.44 -10.41
C CYS A 23 4.09 -9.96 -11.67
N PRO A 24 4.35 -9.12 -12.68
CA PRO A 24 4.94 -9.58 -13.94
C PRO A 24 6.37 -10.11 -13.79
N HIS A 25 7.04 -9.82 -12.66
CA HIS A 25 8.40 -10.26 -12.39
C HIS A 25 8.48 -11.61 -11.67
N CYS A 26 7.54 -11.94 -10.78
CA CYS A 26 7.61 -13.17 -9.97
C CYS A 26 6.32 -14.02 -9.96
N GLY A 27 5.26 -13.57 -10.62
CA GLY A 27 3.96 -14.25 -10.63
C GLY A 27 3.20 -14.20 -9.30
N GLY A 28 3.66 -13.41 -8.32
CA GLY A 28 2.99 -13.27 -7.02
C GLY A 28 1.68 -12.50 -7.09
N LYS A 29 0.75 -12.78 -6.17
CA LYS A 29 -0.50 -12.01 -6.04
C LYS A 29 -0.20 -10.54 -5.71
N VAL A 30 -0.98 -9.63 -6.28
CA VAL A 30 -0.86 -8.18 -6.02
C VAL A 30 -2.09 -7.69 -5.26
N GLU A 31 -1.91 -6.82 -4.28
CA GLU A 31 -3.02 -6.17 -3.58
C GLU A 31 -3.15 -4.71 -4.02
N ALA A 32 -4.39 -4.26 -4.24
CA ALA A 32 -4.74 -2.86 -4.40
C ALA A 32 -5.00 -2.28 -3.01
N VAL A 33 -4.43 -1.11 -2.73
CA VAL A 33 -4.53 -0.43 -1.43
C VAL A 33 -5.01 0.99 -1.66
N ASP A 34 -6.17 1.32 -1.12
CA ASP A 34 -6.72 2.67 -1.15
C ASP A 34 -6.17 3.47 0.04
N VAL A 35 -5.59 4.64 -0.24
CA VAL A 35 -5.00 5.52 0.78
C VAL A 35 -5.65 6.90 0.73
N GLU A 36 -6.00 7.41 1.90
CA GLU A 36 -6.38 8.80 2.10
C GLU A 36 -5.12 9.61 2.44
N ARG A 37 -4.90 10.70 1.71
CA ARG A 37 -3.81 11.64 1.97
C ARG A 37 -4.36 13.05 2.11
N ARG A 38 -4.11 13.68 3.26
CA ARG A 38 -4.39 15.11 3.46
C ARG A 38 -3.34 15.93 2.70
N TRP A 39 -3.80 16.83 1.83
CA TRP A 39 -2.93 17.64 0.95
C TRP A 39 -2.22 18.76 1.70
#